data_AF-A0A7S3S5V9-F1
#
_entry.id   AF-A0A7S3S5V9-F1
#
_cell.length_a   1.000
_cell.length_b   1.000
_cell.length_c   1.000
_cell.angle_alpha   90.00
_cell.angle_beta   90.00
_cell.angle_gamma   90.00
#
_symmetry.space_group_name_H-M   'P 1'
#
loop_
_entity.id
_entity.type
_entity.pdbx_description
1 polymer ?
#
loop_
_entity_poly.entity_id
_entity_poly.type
_entity_poly.pdbx_seq_one_letter_code
_entity_poly.pdbx_strand_id
1 'polypeptide(L)'
;GNAMGMIAALTGADFVEVPTTLMHYNDATTSAKKAFSLIVDGQILSKNILGTFYLPKLVFCISEVFLTLCTSSVHAAVGEAAKTMSMLGKASTGPGQQDFHNIL
;
A
#
# COMPACT_ATOMS: atom_id res chain seq x y z
N GLY A 1 6.20 -5.14 4.20
CA GLY A 1 4.98 -5.97 4.25
C GLY A 1 5.14 -7.26 3.47
N ASN A 2 5.08 -7.20 2.15
CA ASN A 2 4.90 -8.37 1.28
C ASN A 2 5.86 -9.54 1.49
N ALA A 3 7.18 -9.30 1.44
CA ALA A 3 8.17 -10.35 1.57
C ALA A 3 8.08 -11.10 2.91
N MET A 4 8.08 -10.34 4.01
CA MET A 4 7.98 -10.89 5.36
C MET A 4 6.63 -11.56 5.62
N GLY A 5 5.53 -10.99 5.10
CA GLY A 5 4.21 -11.60 5.23
C GLY A 5 4.10 -12.92 4.47
N MET A 6 4.78 -13.07 3.33
CA MET A 6 4.84 -14.34 2.60
C MET A 6 5.67 -15.38 3.38
N ILE A 7 6.82 -14.99 3.93
CA ILE A 7 7.63 -15.88 4.79
C ILE A 7 6.82 -16.32 6.01
N ALA A 8 6.17 -15.39 6.71
CA ALA A 8 5.35 -15.71 7.87
C ALA A 8 4.21 -16.69 7.53
N ALA A 9 3.57 -16.51 6.38
CA ALA A 9 2.55 -17.43 5.88
C ALA A 9 3.11 -18.84 5.59
N LEU A 10 4.29 -18.93 4.98
CA LEU A 10 4.94 -20.22 4.71
C LEU A 10 5.36 -20.95 5.98
N THR A 11 5.82 -20.22 7.00
CA THR A 11 6.29 -20.80 8.25
C THR A 11 5.19 -20.96 9.30
N GLY A 12 3.97 -20.45 9.04
CA GLY A 12 2.89 -20.42 10.03
C GLY A 12 3.16 -19.51 11.23
N ALA A 13 4.00 -18.49 11.06
CA ALA A 13 4.38 -17.58 12.14
C ALA A 13 3.40 -16.40 12.26
N ASP A 14 3.21 -15.88 13.48
CA ASP A 14 2.46 -14.65 13.68
C ASP A 14 3.17 -13.46 13.04
N PHE A 15 2.37 -12.57 12.44
CA PHE A 15 2.89 -11.46 11.66
C PHE A 15 2.28 -10.14 12.11
N VAL A 16 3.15 -9.16 12.42
CA VAL A 16 2.80 -7.79 12.75
C VAL A 16 3.51 -6.86 11.77
N GLU A 17 2.78 -5.90 11.21
CA GLU A 17 3.35 -4.91 10.30
C GLU A 17 3.54 -3.56 11.00
N VAL A 18 4.68 -2.92 10.77
CA VAL A 18 4.95 -1.54 11.15
C VAL A 18 5.30 -0.78 9.87
N PRO A 19 4.32 -0.19 9.16
CA PRO A 19 4.57 0.51 7.92
C PRO A 19 5.39 1.78 8.18
N THR A 20 6.54 1.91 7.52
CA THR A 20 7.41 3.09 7.62
C THR A 20 7.33 4.01 6.39
N THR A 21 6.61 3.61 5.34
CA THR A 21 6.29 4.46 4.19
C THR A 21 4.80 4.74 4.12
N LEU A 22 4.43 5.91 3.60
CA LEU A 22 3.04 6.30 3.46
C LEU A 22 2.25 5.38 2.52
N MET A 23 2.90 4.84 1.47
CA MET A 23 2.27 3.88 0.55
C MET A 23 2.00 2.53 1.23
N HIS A 24 2.92 2.07 2.07
CA HIS A 24 2.66 0.85 2.84
C HIS A 24 1.50 1.11 3.82
N TYR A 25 1.50 2.26 4.50
CA TYR A 25 0.45 2.68 5.42
C TYR A 25 -0.95 2.75 4.79
N ASN A 26 -1.11 3.46 3.66
CA ASN A 26 -2.44 3.78 3.11
C ASN A 26 -3.06 2.71 2.20
N ASP A 27 -2.25 1.85 1.60
CA ASP A 27 -2.72 0.86 0.62
C ASP A 27 -2.33 -0.56 1.07
N ALA A 28 -1.04 -0.85 1.17
CA ALA A 28 -0.58 -2.24 1.29
C ALA A 28 -0.91 -2.93 2.63
N THR A 29 -1.11 -2.18 3.74
CA THR A 29 -1.52 -2.76 5.04
C THR A 29 -2.95 -3.27 5.05
N THR A 30 -3.83 -2.67 4.26
CA THR A 30 -5.25 -3.07 4.14
C THR A 30 -5.46 -4.28 3.24
N SER A 31 -4.39 -4.73 2.58
CA SER A 31 -4.41 -5.85 1.66
C SER A 31 -3.88 -7.14 2.31
N ALA A 32 -4.62 -8.23 2.14
CA ALA A 32 -4.13 -9.57 2.48
C ALA A 32 -3.06 -10.08 1.49
N LYS A 33 -2.84 -9.40 0.35
CA LYS A 33 -1.90 -9.85 -0.69
C LYS A 33 -0.47 -9.74 -0.19
N LYS A 34 0.25 -10.86 -0.12
CA LYS A 34 1.70 -10.92 0.17
C LYS A 34 2.39 -11.65 -0.97
N ALA A 35 3.32 -10.99 -1.66
CA ALA A 35 3.89 -11.54 -2.88
C ALA A 35 5.32 -11.05 -3.16
N PHE A 36 6.03 -11.82 -3.98
CA PHE A 36 7.32 -11.49 -4.57
C PHE A 36 7.20 -11.28 -6.07
N SER A 37 8.10 -10.45 -6.60
CA SER A 37 8.27 -10.28 -8.04
C SER A 37 9.39 -11.18 -8.53
N LEU A 38 9.25 -11.70 -9.75
CA LEU A 38 10.32 -12.42 -10.44
C LEU A 38 11.27 -11.41 -11.06
N ILE A 39 12.53 -11.43 -10.63
CA ILE A 39 13.60 -10.58 -11.15
C ILE A 39 14.62 -11.46 -11.87
N VAL A 40 14.94 -11.11 -13.11
CA VAL A 40 15.95 -11.78 -13.93
C VAL A 40 16.86 -10.69 -14.50
N ASP A 41 18.18 -10.85 -14.36
CA ASP A 41 19.18 -9.87 -14.83
C ASP A 41 18.92 -8.42 -14.38
N GLY A 42 18.43 -8.26 -13.14
CA GLY A 42 18.13 -6.95 -12.55
C GLY A 42 16.82 -6.31 -13.03
N GLN A 43 16.04 -6.98 -13.88
CA GLN A 43 14.77 -6.49 -14.38
C GLN A 43 13.58 -7.26 -13.79
N ILE A 44 12.50 -6.55 -13.50
CA ILE A 44 11.24 -7.16 -13.07
C ILE A 44 10.58 -7.78 -14.30
N LEU A 45 10.67 -9.11 -14.44
CA LEU A 45 10.01 -9.84 -15.51
C LEU A 45 8.51 -10.02 -15.23
N SER A 46 8.15 -10.24 -13.97
CA SER A 46 6.75 -10.35 -13.55
C SER A 46 6.55 -9.86 -12.12
N LYS A 47 5.63 -8.90 -11.94
CA LYS A 47 5.36 -8.25 -10.67
C LYS A 47 4.37 -9.07 -9.85
N ASN A 48 4.69 -9.31 -8.57
CA ASN A 48 3.80 -9.98 -7.61
C ASN A 48 3.26 -11.35 -8.08
N ILE A 49 4.04 -12.11 -8.84
CA ILE A 49 3.59 -13.36 -9.47
C ILE A 49 3.50 -14.54 -8.50
N LEU A 50 4.35 -14.57 -7.48
CA LEU A 50 4.36 -15.62 -6.47
C LEU A 50 3.94 -15.04 -5.13
N GLY A 51 2.84 -15.51 -4.57
CA GLY A 51 2.33 -14.96 -3.32
C GLY A 51 1.22 -15.78 -2.70
N THR A 52 0.69 -15.24 -1.61
CA THR A 52 -0.40 -15.81 -0.82
C THR A 52 -1.29 -14.70 -0.25
N PHE A 53 -2.45 -15.08 0.24
CA PHE A 53 -3.33 -14.20 1.01
C PHE A 53 -3.12 -14.49 2.49
N TYR A 54 -2.47 -13.58 3.20
CA TYR A 54 -2.17 -13.71 4.62
C TYR A 54 -2.31 -12.37 5.34
N LEU A 55 -3.14 -12.36 6.38
CA LEU A 55 -3.45 -11.17 7.16
C LEU A 55 -2.48 -11.02 8.33
N PRO A 56 -1.94 -9.81 8.58
CA PRO A 56 -1.24 -9.54 9.82
C PRO A 56 -2.21 -9.59 11.00
N LYS A 57 -1.72 -9.98 12.18
CA LYS A 57 -2.47 -9.92 13.44
C LYS A 57 -2.72 -8.48 13.88
N LEU A 58 -1.77 -7.61 13.58
CA LEU A 58 -1.79 -6.20 13.94
C LEU A 58 -0.99 -5.39 12.92
N VAL A 59 -1.45 -4.17 12.65
CA VAL A 59 -0.68 -3.16 11.94
C VAL A 59 -0.49 -1.97 12.89
N PHE A 60 0.76 -1.65 13.22
CA PHE A 60 1.09 -0.56 14.13
C PHE A 60 1.61 0.66 13.35
N CYS A 61 0.76 1.69 13.27
CA CYS A 61 1.03 2.87 12.46
C CYS A 61 1.57 4.01 13.32
N ILE A 62 2.81 4.41 13.09
CA ILE A 62 3.50 5.49 13.81
C ILE A 62 3.70 6.64 12.82
N SER A 63 3.01 7.76 12.98
CA SER A 63 3.04 8.86 12.00
C SER A 63 4.40 9.58 11.97
N GLU A 64 5.13 9.60 13.08
CA GLU A 64 6.41 10.29 13.22
C GLU A 64 7.49 9.73 12.29
N VAL A 65 7.39 8.45 11.89
CA VAL A 65 8.36 7.85 10.96
C VAL A 65 8.33 8.53 9.59
N PHE A 66 7.22 9.17 9.24
CA PHE A 66 7.05 9.85 7.95
C PHE A 66 7.86 11.14 7.83
N LEU A 67 8.31 11.72 8.96
CA LEU A 67 9.14 12.92 8.98
C LEU A 67 10.51 12.72 8.33
N THR A 68 10.92 11.45 8.14
CA THR A 68 12.21 11.08 7.54
C THR A 68 12.09 10.63 6.08
N LEU A 69 10.88 10.66 5.50
CA LEU A 69 10.66 10.19 4.13
C LEU A 69 11.23 11.16 3.09
N CYS A 70 11.79 10.59 2.03
CA CYS A 70 12.13 11.36 0.85
C CYS A 70 10.86 11.80 0.10
N THR A 71 10.98 12.92 -0.62
CA THR A 71 9.87 13.54 -1.36
C THR A 71 9.23 12.57 -2.38
N SER A 72 10.02 11.71 -3.03
CA SER A 72 9.50 10.73 -3.98
C SER A 72 8.58 9.70 -3.32
N SER A 73 8.88 9.26 -2.09
CA SER A 73 8.00 8.36 -1.35
C SER A 73 6.68 9.03 -0.96
N VAL A 74 6.72 10.34 -0.67
CA VAL A 74 5.51 11.12 -0.37
C VAL A 74 4.64 11.25 -1.63
N HIS A 75 5.23 11.62 -2.77
CA HIS A 75 4.51 11.70 -4.05
C HIS A 75 3.84 10.37 -4.43
N ALA A 76 4.54 9.25 -4.22
CA ALA A 76 4.01 7.94 -4.52
C ALA A 76 2.74 7.62 -3.68
N ALA A 77 2.68 8.08 -2.43
CA ALA A 77 1.50 7.94 -1.59
C ALA A 77 0.34 8.85 -2.00
N VAL A 78 0.63 10.05 -2.50
CA VAL A 78 -0.40 10.96 -3.04
C VAL A 78 -1.09 10.33 -4.25
N GLY A 79 -0.35 9.62 -5.12
CA GLY A 79 -0.94 8.88 -6.23
C GLY A 79 -1.97 7.84 -5.79
N GLU A 80 -1.68 7.06 -4.75
CA GLU A 80 -2.61 6.06 -4.21
C GLU A 80 -3.81 6.69 -3.49
N ALA A 81 -3.60 7.84 -2.82
CA ALA A 81 -4.69 8.61 -2.24
C ALA A 81 -5.63 9.17 -3.33
N ALA A 82 -5.06 9.72 -4.41
CA ALA A 82 -5.80 10.18 -5.57
C ALA A 82 -6.60 9.05 -6.22
N LYS A 83 -5.98 7.88 -6.46
CA LYS A 83 -6.68 6.66 -6.91
C LYS A 83 -7.91 6.36 -6.06
N THR A 84 -7.74 6.35 -4.74
CA THR A 84 -8.83 6.02 -3.80
C THR A 84 -9.96 7.04 -3.88
N MET A 85 -9.62 8.34 -3.92
CA MET A 85 -10.59 9.40 -4.14
C MET A 85 -11.30 9.23 -5.47
N SER A 86 -10.60 9.04 -6.58
CA SER A 86 -11.18 8.87 -7.91
C SER A 86 -12.14 7.68 -8.01
N MET A 87 -11.86 6.57 -7.32
CA MET A 87 -12.68 5.35 -7.40
C MET A 87 -13.84 5.32 -6.40
N LEU A 88 -13.63 5.83 -5.18
CA LEU A 88 -14.54 5.64 -4.04
C LEU A 88 -14.92 6.95 -3.35
N GLY A 89 -14.28 8.06 -3.72
CA GLY A 89 -14.49 9.36 -3.12
C GLY A 89 -15.91 9.85 -3.33
N LYS A 90 -16.56 10.19 -2.23
CA LYS A 90 -17.87 10.85 -2.23
C LYS A 90 -17.72 12.22 -1.59
N ALA A 91 -17.75 13.26 -2.41
CA ALA A 91 -17.77 14.62 -1.89
C ALA A 91 -19.07 14.84 -1.09
N SER A 92 -18.95 15.45 0.10
CA SER A 92 -20.10 15.70 0.98
C SER A 92 -20.90 16.94 0.59
N THR A 93 -20.38 17.77 -0.30
CA THR A 93 -21.00 19.03 -0.74
C THR A 93 -21.51 18.93 -2.18
N GLY A 94 -22.57 19.67 -2.50
CA GLY A 94 -23.13 19.74 -3.86
C GLY A 94 -22.10 20.18 -4.91
N PRO A 95 -21.37 21.29 -4.71
CA PRO A 95 -20.30 21.71 -5.63
C PRO A 95 -19.20 20.64 -5.78
N GLY A 96 -18.77 20.03 -4.67
CA GLY A 96 -17.74 18.99 -4.72
C GLY A 96 -18.17 17.73 -5.49
N GLN A 97 -19.47 17.42 -5.54
CA GLN A 97 -20.00 16.34 -6.37
C GLN A 97 -20.09 16.74 -7.84
N GLN A 98 -20.52 17.97 -8.12
CA GLN A 98 -20.65 18.49 -9.49
C GLN A 98 -19.29 18.62 -10.16
N ASP A 99 -18.31 19.18 -9.47
CA ASP A 99 -16.97 19.44 -10.02
C ASP A 99 -16.01 18.27 -9.87
N PHE A 100 -16.46 17.13 -9.35
CA PHE A 100 -15.60 15.97 -9.11
C PHE A 100 -14.88 15.48 -10.38
N HIS A 101 -15.55 15.60 -11.54
CA HIS A 101 -14.99 15.26 -12.84
C HIS A 101 -13.84 16.18 -13.29
N ASN A 102 -13.69 17.37 -12.70
CA ASN A 102 -12.61 18.32 -13.01
C ASN A 102 -11.32 18.03 -12.22
N ILE A 103 -11.36 17.09 -11.27
CA ILE A 103 -10.22 16.68 -10.44
C ILE A 103 -9.48 15.47 -11.06
N LEU A 104 -10.08 14.84 -12.08
CA LEU A 104 -9.51 13.72 -12.87
C LEU A 104 -8.73 14.24 -14.08
#